data_AF-A0A6A6RKX7-F1
#
_entry.id   AF-A0A6A6RKX7-F1
#
_cell.length_a   1.000
_cell.length_b   1.000
_cell.length_c   1.000
_cell.angle_alpha   90.00
_cell.angle_beta   90.00
_cell.angle_gamma   90.00
#
_symmetry.space_group_name_H-M   'P 1'
#
loop_
_entity.id
_entity.type
_entity.pdbx_description
1 polymer ?
#
loop_
_entity_poly.entity_id
_entity_poly.type
_entity_poly.pdbx_seq_one_letter_code
_entity_poly.pdbx_strand_id
1 'polypeptide(L)'
;MTRLKRKRDEPMTEDDINSHMARKKTLRRSRLHPEATARYNQIHSPLLRLPGEIRNEIYKFALGGICFLANPISNSYKTPPNFLALTRVCQQTYSETSLLPFTLNTFQGVIFNSSRSMIEDRKPRKGLTVRQTGAINTVFFGASQFHILESISYRYSRLLIASQLTSLNTIMVRHYYVRDLEIGQIYMIVSSAEKWAGRNDVEIICKCYQMITNPWRLYSFKWKSGKIREIDMWIGETVQTYREEDKGTWPKELGGEALGFPLRITKE
;
A
#
# COMPACT_ATOMS: atom_id res chain seq x y z
N MET A 1 -21.89 11.96 45.87
CA MET A 1 -22.64 12.88 44.98
C MET A 1 -23.28 12.05 43.86
N THR A 2 -24.60 11.90 43.90
CA THR A 2 -25.36 11.08 42.96
C THR A 2 -25.65 11.90 41.71
N ARG A 3 -25.08 11.51 40.56
CA ARG A 3 -25.26 12.22 39.29
C ARG A 3 -26.67 11.93 38.77
N LEU A 4 -27.60 12.85 38.96
CA LEU A 4 -28.95 12.78 38.42
C LEU A 4 -28.89 12.60 36.90
N LYS A 5 -29.42 11.47 36.41
CA LYS A 5 -29.56 11.21 34.98
C LYS A 5 -30.73 12.04 34.49
N ARG A 6 -30.47 12.97 33.57
CA ARG A 6 -31.50 13.79 32.95
C ARG A 6 -32.41 12.94 32.05
N LYS A 7 -33.71 13.22 32.06
CA LYS A 7 -34.67 12.60 31.13
C LYS A 7 -34.33 13.03 29.70
N ARG A 8 -34.44 12.09 28.76
CA ARG A 8 -33.88 12.20 27.40
C ARG A 8 -34.56 13.27 26.52
N ASP A 9 -35.74 13.73 26.91
CA ASP A 9 -36.64 14.54 26.08
C ASP A 9 -36.90 15.95 26.64
N GLU A 10 -36.21 16.36 27.71
CA GLU A 10 -36.32 17.74 28.20
C GLU A 10 -35.49 18.69 27.32
N PRO A 11 -36.08 19.80 26.83
CA PRO A 11 -35.34 20.81 26.09
C PRO A 11 -34.22 21.38 26.97
N MET A 12 -33.02 21.53 26.40
CA MET A 12 -31.89 22.16 27.10
C MET A 12 -32.29 23.59 27.48
N THR A 13 -32.10 23.94 28.76
CA THR A 13 -32.32 25.33 29.18
C THR A 13 -31.16 26.19 28.69
N GLU A 14 -31.38 27.48 28.59
CA GLU A 14 -30.34 28.44 28.18
C GLU A 14 -29.14 28.41 29.15
N ASP A 15 -29.39 28.16 30.43
CA ASP A 15 -28.35 27.94 31.44
C ASP A 15 -27.50 26.69 31.17
N ASP A 16 -28.08 25.62 30.64
CA ASP A 16 -27.31 24.44 30.24
C ASP A 16 -26.42 24.71 29.05
N ILE A 17 -26.91 25.49 28.08
CA ILE A 17 -26.14 25.92 26.91
C ILE A 17 -24.95 26.76 27.38
N ASN A 18 -25.20 27.74 28.25
CA ASN A 18 -24.18 28.62 28.80
C ASN A 18 -23.16 27.87 29.68
N SER A 19 -23.61 26.95 30.52
CA SER A 19 -22.74 26.08 31.33
C SER A 19 -21.89 25.15 30.46
N HIS A 20 -22.47 24.59 29.40
CA HIS A 20 -21.72 23.76 28.44
C HIS A 20 -20.67 24.58 27.68
N MET A 21 -21.00 25.80 27.28
CA MET A 21 -20.08 26.73 26.61
C MET A 21 -18.96 27.20 27.54
N ALA A 22 -19.28 27.54 28.79
CA ALA A 22 -18.30 27.88 29.82
C ALA A 22 -17.35 26.70 30.08
N ARG A 23 -17.87 25.48 30.26
CA ARG A 23 -17.05 24.27 30.44
C ARG A 23 -16.15 23.99 29.23
N LYS A 24 -16.63 24.19 28.00
CA LYS A 24 -15.80 24.11 26.78
C LYS A 24 -14.70 25.19 26.77
N LYS A 25 -15.00 26.41 27.21
CA LYS A 25 -14.05 27.52 27.30
C LYS A 25 -12.97 27.25 28.35
N THR A 26 -13.34 26.70 29.50
CA THR A 26 -12.40 26.30 30.57
C THR A 26 -11.51 25.13 30.12
N LEU A 27 -12.07 24.11 29.47
CA LEU A 27 -11.29 22.99 28.89
C LEU A 27 -10.33 23.45 27.79
N ARG A 28 -10.65 24.51 27.04
CA ARG A 28 -9.73 25.10 26.06
C ARG A 28 -8.62 25.90 26.73
N ARG A 29 -8.90 26.59 27.84
CA ARG A 29 -7.91 27.32 28.64
C ARG A 29 -7.01 26.41 29.49
N SER A 30 -7.49 25.23 29.87
CA SER A 30 -6.70 24.23 30.61
C SER A 30 -5.86 23.33 29.72
N ARG A 31 -5.88 23.51 28.39
CA ARG A 31 -4.86 22.89 27.54
C ARG A 31 -3.54 23.56 27.89
N LEU A 32 -2.65 22.81 28.55
CA LEU A 32 -1.24 23.15 28.68
C LEU A 32 -0.77 23.78 27.37
N HIS A 33 -0.03 24.88 27.46
CA HIS A 33 0.52 25.57 26.30
C HIS A 33 1.14 24.50 25.37
N PRO A 34 0.81 24.47 24.06
CA PRO A 34 1.31 23.43 23.15
C PRO A 34 2.84 23.26 23.24
N GLU A 35 3.55 24.35 23.47
CA GLU A 35 5.00 24.35 23.69
C GLU A 35 5.41 23.69 25.00
N ALA A 36 4.67 23.87 26.10
CA ALA A 36 4.95 23.19 27.36
C ALA A 36 4.78 21.67 27.23
N THR A 37 3.74 21.23 26.50
CA THR A 37 3.53 19.81 26.20
C THR A 37 4.61 19.26 25.28
N ALA A 38 5.02 20.03 24.26
CA ALA A 38 6.11 19.64 23.37
C ALA A 38 7.43 19.52 24.12
N ARG A 39 7.80 20.52 24.95
CA ARG A 39 9.00 20.48 25.79
C ARG A 39 8.98 19.32 26.77
N TYR A 40 7.86 19.09 27.44
CA TYR A 40 7.70 17.94 28.33
C TYR A 40 7.92 16.62 27.58
N ASN A 41 7.32 16.46 26.39
CA ASN A 41 7.50 15.26 25.59
C ASN A 41 8.94 15.08 25.11
N GLN A 42 9.68 16.15 24.78
CA GLN A 42 11.10 16.04 24.42
C GLN A 42 11.95 15.47 25.56
N ILE A 43 11.65 15.87 26.79
CA ILE A 43 12.43 15.48 27.97
C ILE A 43 12.02 14.07 28.45
N HIS A 44 10.73 13.76 28.43
CA HIS A 44 10.19 12.58 29.08
C HIS A 44 9.84 11.44 28.13
N SER A 45 9.72 11.67 26.82
CA SER A 45 9.47 10.58 25.87
C SER A 45 10.77 9.82 25.57
N PRO A 46 10.84 8.51 25.85
CA PRO A 46 11.99 7.70 25.46
C PRO A 46 12.24 7.75 23.94
N LEU A 47 11.16 7.80 23.14
CA LEU A 47 11.24 7.84 21.68
C LEU A 47 11.77 9.17 21.16
N LEU A 48 11.29 10.31 21.68
CA LEU A 48 11.71 11.64 21.18
C LEU A 48 13.12 12.03 21.60
N ARG A 49 13.67 11.42 22.66
CA ARG A 49 15.07 11.61 23.08
C ARG A 49 16.08 10.91 22.17
N LEU A 50 15.65 9.96 21.33
CA LEU A 50 16.55 9.28 20.40
C LEU A 50 16.97 10.22 19.27
N PRO A 51 18.16 10.05 18.67
CA PRO A 51 18.51 10.72 17.41
C PRO A 51 17.49 10.46 16.31
N GLY A 52 17.35 11.41 15.38
CA GLY A 52 16.33 11.34 14.32
C GLY A 52 16.47 10.09 13.44
N GLU A 53 17.69 9.63 13.21
CA GLU A 53 18.02 8.44 12.44
C GLU A 53 17.41 7.19 13.08
N ILE A 54 17.61 7.03 14.39
CA ILE A 54 17.08 5.89 15.15
C ILE A 54 15.55 5.94 15.18
N ARG A 55 14.95 7.13 15.35
CA ARG A 55 13.50 7.28 15.26
C ARG A 55 12.97 6.86 13.89
N ASN A 56 13.63 7.28 12.81
CA ASN A 56 13.24 6.93 11.45
C ASN A 56 13.28 5.41 11.21
N GLU A 57 14.29 4.70 11.72
CA GLU A 57 14.32 3.23 11.65
C GLU A 57 13.15 2.60 12.43
N ILE A 58 12.89 3.05 13.66
CA ILE A 58 11.73 2.59 14.45
C ILE A 58 10.43 2.84 13.67
N TYR A 59 10.28 4.00 13.04
CA TYR A 59 9.11 4.33 12.25
C TYR A 59 8.94 3.45 11.02
N LYS A 60 10.04 3.08 10.34
CA LYS A 60 10.00 2.14 9.22
C LYS A 60 9.46 0.78 9.65
N PHE A 61 9.91 0.27 10.79
CA PHE A 61 9.40 -1.00 11.33
C PHE A 61 7.95 -0.90 11.81
N ALA A 62 7.57 0.21 12.46
CA ALA A 62 6.23 0.38 13.01
C ALA A 62 5.17 0.67 11.94
N LEU A 63 5.54 1.35 10.85
CA LEU A 63 4.61 1.85 9.83
C LEU A 63 4.76 1.18 8.47
N GLY A 64 5.79 0.36 8.23
CA GLY A 64 6.08 -0.26 6.93
C GLY A 64 5.75 -1.74 6.83
N GLY A 65 5.93 -2.31 5.64
CA GLY A 65 5.81 -3.76 5.41
C GLY A 65 4.38 -4.30 5.39
N ILE A 66 3.37 -3.43 5.42
CA ILE A 66 1.96 -3.81 5.37
C ILE A 66 1.49 -3.83 3.92
N CYS A 67 0.67 -4.83 3.59
CA CYS A 67 0.00 -4.93 2.31
C CYS A 67 -1.50 -4.66 2.50
N PHE A 68 -1.97 -3.53 1.98
CA PHE A 68 -3.37 -3.12 2.03
C PHE A 68 -4.17 -3.85 0.96
N LEU A 69 -4.66 -5.03 1.33
CA LEU A 69 -5.56 -5.82 0.49
C LEU A 69 -7.02 -5.46 0.78
N ALA A 70 -7.75 -5.12 -0.28
CA ALA A 70 -9.20 -5.07 -0.30
C ALA A 70 -9.74 -6.48 -0.10
N ASN A 71 -10.62 -6.65 0.89
CA ASN A 71 -11.40 -7.85 1.01
C ASN A 71 -12.57 -7.77 0.01
N PRO A 72 -12.64 -8.65 -1.00
CA PRO A 72 -13.68 -8.58 -2.01
C PRO A 72 -15.08 -8.85 -1.44
N ILE A 73 -15.19 -9.55 -0.30
CA ILE A 73 -16.48 -9.90 0.30
C ILE A 73 -17.01 -8.75 1.15
N SER A 74 -16.17 -8.15 1.98
CA SER A 74 -16.61 -7.11 2.92
C SER A 74 -16.42 -5.68 2.41
N ASN A 75 -15.81 -5.50 1.23
CA ASN A 75 -15.32 -4.20 0.74
C ASN A 75 -14.50 -3.43 1.79
N SER A 76 -13.92 -4.15 2.76
CA SER A 76 -13.13 -3.57 3.83
C SER A 76 -11.68 -3.94 3.63
N TYR A 77 -10.78 -3.12 4.15
CA TYR A 77 -9.36 -3.36 4.08
C TYR A 77 -8.92 -3.98 5.39
N LYS A 78 -8.08 -5.01 5.30
CA LYS A 78 -7.42 -5.54 6.49
C LYS A 78 -6.30 -4.57 6.87
N THR A 79 -6.65 -3.45 7.50
CA THR A 79 -5.68 -2.56 8.12
C THR A 79 -5.44 -3.01 9.55
N PRO A 80 -4.19 -3.10 10.01
CA PRO A 80 -3.92 -3.23 11.43
C PRO A 80 -4.68 -2.15 12.21
N PRO A 81 -5.31 -2.49 13.35
CA PRO A 81 -5.97 -1.49 14.17
C PRO A 81 -4.93 -0.44 14.57
N ASN A 82 -5.35 0.84 14.60
CA ASN A 82 -4.48 1.95 14.99
C ASN A 82 -3.24 2.18 14.11
N PHE A 83 -3.22 1.69 12.86
CA PHE A 83 -2.09 1.87 11.95
C PHE A 83 -1.60 3.34 11.83
N LEU A 84 -2.53 4.31 11.76
CA LEU A 84 -2.19 5.74 11.71
C LEU A 84 -2.10 6.42 13.08
N ALA A 85 -2.25 5.69 14.19
CA ALA A 85 -2.27 6.30 15.51
C ALA A 85 -0.95 7.01 15.84
N LEU A 86 0.19 6.41 15.45
CA LEU A 86 1.51 7.00 15.65
C LEU A 86 1.64 8.38 14.98
N THR A 87 1.13 8.50 13.74
CA THR A 87 1.13 9.78 13.01
C THR A 87 0.33 10.88 13.71
N ARG A 88 -0.55 10.53 14.66
CA ARG A 88 -1.46 11.47 15.33
C ARG A 88 -1.07 11.81 16.76
N VAL A 89 0.07 11.32 17.26
CA VAL A 89 0.47 11.51 18.66
C VAL A 89 0.89 12.97 18.92
N CYS A 90 1.84 13.49 18.14
CA CYS A 90 2.30 14.88 18.25
C CYS A 90 2.73 15.44 16.88
N GLN A 91 2.95 16.76 16.82
CA GLN A 91 3.32 17.43 15.56
C GLN A 91 4.67 16.98 15.01
N GLN A 92 5.66 16.73 15.88
CA GLN A 92 6.97 16.24 15.45
C GLN A 92 6.85 14.87 14.78
N THR A 93 6.24 13.90 15.46
CA THR A 93 6.03 12.56 14.88
C THR A 93 5.19 12.63 13.62
N TYR A 94 4.16 13.49 13.56
CA TYR A 94 3.41 13.70 12.32
C TYR A 94 4.32 14.20 11.18
N SER A 95 5.17 15.20 11.43
CA SER A 95 6.07 15.74 10.41
C SER A 95 7.08 14.71 9.91
N GLU A 96 7.56 13.83 10.78
CA GLU A 96 8.53 12.78 10.46
C GLU A 96 7.87 11.56 9.77
N THR A 97 6.61 11.25 10.11
CA THR A 97 5.97 9.98 9.72
C THR A 97 4.81 10.08 8.73
N SER A 98 4.27 11.28 8.46
CA SER A 98 3.00 11.43 7.72
C SER A 98 2.98 10.81 6.31
N LEU A 99 4.15 10.65 5.68
CA LEU A 99 4.29 10.01 4.35
C LEU A 99 4.75 8.55 4.41
N LEU A 100 5.37 8.11 5.51
CA LEU A 100 5.91 6.75 5.64
C LEU A 100 4.86 5.65 5.41
N PRO A 101 3.60 5.78 5.90
CA PRO A 101 2.54 4.84 5.57
C PRO A 101 2.31 4.63 4.07
N PHE A 102 2.59 5.63 3.24
CA PHE A 102 2.36 5.57 1.80
C PHE A 102 3.59 5.08 1.05
N THR A 103 4.77 5.47 1.50
CA THR A 103 6.04 5.11 0.86
C THR A 103 6.51 3.69 1.19
N LEU A 104 6.21 3.18 2.38
CA LEU A 104 6.76 1.91 2.89
C LEU A 104 5.82 0.71 2.79
N ASN A 105 4.62 0.91 2.23
CA ASN A 105 3.59 -0.12 2.17
C ASN A 105 3.11 -0.35 0.74
N THR A 106 2.47 -1.50 0.56
CA THR A 106 1.93 -1.91 -0.73
C THR A 106 0.41 -1.71 -0.74
N PHE A 107 -0.10 -1.01 -1.75
CA PHE A 107 -1.52 -0.67 -1.84
C PHE A 107 -2.20 -1.43 -2.98
N GLN A 108 -3.30 -2.16 -2.70
CA GLN A 108 -4.04 -2.82 -3.77
C GLN A 108 -4.74 -1.81 -4.68
N GLY A 109 -4.56 -1.91 -5.99
CA GLY A 109 -5.05 -0.95 -7.00
C GLY A 109 -6.58 -0.76 -7.06
N VAL A 110 -7.37 -1.55 -6.32
CA VAL A 110 -8.82 -1.37 -6.17
C VAL A 110 -9.16 -0.12 -5.33
N ILE A 111 -8.23 0.37 -4.52
CA ILE A 111 -8.38 1.55 -3.63
C ILE A 111 -8.82 2.81 -4.37
N PHE A 112 -8.62 2.83 -5.68
CA PHE A 112 -8.81 3.98 -6.54
C PHE A 112 -10.13 3.98 -7.33
N ASN A 113 -10.88 2.88 -7.28
CA ASN A 113 -11.99 2.63 -8.21
C ASN A 113 -13.39 2.80 -7.61
N SER A 114 -13.54 2.74 -6.30
CA SER A 114 -14.83 2.97 -5.67
C SER A 114 -14.90 4.41 -5.21
N SER A 115 -16.02 5.07 -5.52
CA SER A 115 -16.53 6.19 -4.71
C SER A 115 -16.44 5.89 -3.20
N ARG A 116 -16.42 4.60 -2.82
CA ARG A 116 -16.16 4.04 -1.49
C ARG A 116 -14.74 3.52 -1.23
N SER A 117 -13.72 4.25 -1.64
CA SER A 117 -12.31 3.98 -1.31
C SER A 117 -12.12 3.79 0.23
N MET A 118 -10.95 3.36 0.74
CA MET A 118 -10.54 3.18 2.16
C MET A 118 -10.94 4.28 3.20
N ILE A 119 -11.66 5.30 2.74
CA ILE A 119 -11.91 6.61 3.30
C ILE A 119 -13.39 6.78 3.73
N GLU A 120 -14.30 5.85 3.34
CA GLU A 120 -15.75 6.02 3.53
C GLU A 120 -16.38 5.48 4.83
N ASP A 121 -15.61 5.19 5.89
CA ASP A 121 -16.24 4.84 7.17
C ASP A 121 -16.76 6.11 7.91
N ARG A 122 -17.99 6.48 7.51
CA ARG A 122 -19.08 7.14 8.27
C ARG A 122 -19.04 8.61 8.69
N LYS A 123 -18.02 9.41 8.37
CA LYS A 123 -18.05 10.91 8.44
C LYS A 123 -17.09 11.50 7.41
N PRO A 124 -17.28 12.74 6.91
CA PRO A 124 -16.48 13.30 5.81
C PRO A 124 -14.99 13.36 6.20
N ARG A 125 -14.26 12.30 5.85
CA ARG A 125 -12.82 12.23 6.00
C ARG A 125 -12.27 12.56 4.62
N LYS A 126 -11.51 13.65 4.56
CA LYS A 126 -10.79 14.11 3.37
C LYS A 126 -10.07 12.92 2.73
N GLY A 127 -10.16 12.82 1.41
CA GLY A 127 -9.36 11.90 0.62
C GLY A 127 -7.87 11.99 0.95
N LEU A 128 -7.07 11.05 0.43
CA LEU A 128 -5.61 11.22 0.48
C LEU A 128 -5.25 12.58 -0.10
N THR A 129 -4.36 13.29 0.59
CA THR A 129 -3.82 14.53 0.05
C THR A 129 -2.97 14.22 -1.18
N VAL A 130 -2.81 15.18 -2.08
CA VAL A 130 -1.94 15.03 -3.27
C VAL A 130 -0.54 14.56 -2.87
N ARG A 131 0.01 15.07 -1.76
CA ARG A 131 1.31 14.64 -1.22
C ARG A 131 1.33 13.17 -0.80
N GLN A 132 0.26 12.69 -0.16
CA GLN A 132 0.16 11.29 0.26
C GLN A 132 -0.02 10.36 -0.93
N THR A 133 -0.87 10.73 -1.90
CA THR A 133 -1.04 9.98 -3.15
C THR A 133 0.27 9.90 -3.93
N GLY A 134 0.95 11.04 -4.09
CA GLY A 134 2.24 11.10 -4.79
C GLY A 134 3.37 10.35 -4.07
N ALA A 135 3.24 10.07 -2.76
CA ALA A 135 4.23 9.32 -1.99
C ALA A 135 4.07 7.79 -2.09
N ILE A 136 3.00 7.29 -2.72
CA ILE A 136 2.79 5.85 -2.92
C ILE A 136 3.84 5.34 -3.91
N ASN A 137 4.64 4.39 -3.44
CA ASN A 137 5.76 3.83 -4.20
C ASN A 137 5.45 2.46 -4.82
N THR A 138 4.61 1.67 -4.14
CA THR A 138 4.30 0.29 -4.53
C THR A 138 2.80 0.05 -4.57
N VAL A 139 2.32 -0.42 -5.72
CA VAL A 139 0.93 -0.85 -5.89
C VAL A 139 0.85 -2.34 -6.21
N PHE A 140 -0.27 -2.95 -5.86
CA PHE A 140 -0.53 -4.37 -6.04
C PHE A 140 -1.82 -4.61 -6.82
N PHE A 141 -1.78 -5.52 -7.78
CA PHE A 141 -2.94 -5.93 -8.57
C PHE A 141 -3.10 -7.44 -8.56
N GLY A 142 -4.36 -7.89 -8.50
CA GLY A 142 -4.69 -9.25 -8.90
C GLY A 142 -4.79 -9.33 -10.42
N ALA A 143 -4.35 -10.42 -11.06
CA ALA A 143 -4.35 -10.54 -12.52
C ALA A 143 -5.77 -10.46 -13.12
N SER A 144 -6.78 -10.93 -12.40
CA SER A 144 -8.19 -10.75 -12.79
C SER A 144 -8.57 -9.27 -12.96
N GLN A 145 -7.86 -8.34 -12.31
CA GLN A 145 -8.08 -6.91 -12.43
C GLN A 145 -7.57 -6.35 -13.76
N PHE A 146 -6.63 -7.02 -14.44
CA PHE A 146 -6.13 -6.60 -15.76
C PHE A 146 -7.01 -7.07 -16.91
N HIS A 147 -7.65 -8.25 -16.82
CA HIS A 147 -8.64 -8.66 -17.81
C HIS A 147 -9.85 -7.69 -17.86
N ILE A 148 -10.15 -7.03 -16.74
CA ILE A 148 -11.21 -6.00 -16.67
C ILE A 148 -10.73 -4.66 -17.27
N LEU A 149 -9.42 -4.40 -17.26
CA LEU A 149 -8.81 -3.13 -17.71
C LEU A 149 -8.90 -2.91 -19.23
N GLU A 150 -9.14 -3.96 -20.03
CA GLU A 150 -9.31 -3.78 -21.47
C GLU A 150 -10.64 -3.14 -21.86
N SER A 151 -11.63 -3.14 -20.96
CA SER A 151 -12.93 -2.50 -21.20
C SER A 151 -12.83 -0.96 -21.20
N ILE A 152 -13.44 -0.32 -22.22
CA ILE A 152 -13.20 1.09 -22.60
C ILE A 152 -13.59 2.09 -21.49
N SER A 153 -14.67 1.85 -20.74
CA SER A 153 -15.13 2.75 -19.67
C SER A 153 -14.19 2.80 -18.46
N TYR A 154 -13.39 1.74 -18.25
CA TYR A 154 -12.43 1.64 -17.16
C TYR A 154 -11.07 2.29 -17.46
N ARG A 155 -10.79 2.63 -18.73
CA ARG A 155 -9.50 3.21 -19.14
C ARG A 155 -9.31 4.65 -18.66
N TYR A 156 -10.36 5.49 -18.71
CA TYR A 156 -10.23 6.93 -18.47
C TYR A 156 -10.08 7.31 -17.00
N SER A 157 -10.86 6.70 -16.09
CA SER A 157 -10.80 7.02 -14.66
C SER A 157 -9.48 6.59 -14.01
N ARG A 158 -8.81 5.57 -14.55
CA ARG A 158 -7.57 5.01 -13.98
C ARG A 158 -6.29 5.69 -14.47
N LEU A 159 -6.23 6.18 -15.71
CA LEU A 159 -5.08 6.98 -16.18
C LEU A 159 -4.90 8.26 -15.36
N LEU A 160 -6.01 8.87 -14.92
CA LEU A 160 -5.99 10.06 -14.06
C LEU A 160 -5.41 9.79 -12.67
N ILE A 161 -5.39 8.53 -12.22
CA ILE A 161 -4.91 8.16 -10.90
C ILE A 161 -3.44 7.75 -10.99
N ALA A 162 -3.05 6.98 -12.00
CA ALA A 162 -1.66 6.66 -12.25
C ALA A 162 -0.79 7.93 -12.36
N SER A 163 -1.30 8.99 -13.02
CA SER A 163 -0.61 10.27 -13.12
C SER A 163 -0.43 11.01 -11.79
N GLN A 164 -1.19 10.67 -10.75
CA GLN A 164 -1.04 11.24 -9.41
C GLN A 164 -0.03 10.47 -8.55
N LEU A 165 0.36 9.26 -8.94
CA LEU A 165 1.33 8.43 -8.23
C LEU A 165 2.75 8.77 -8.70
N THR A 166 3.18 10.00 -8.45
CA THR A 166 4.44 10.54 -8.98
C THR A 166 5.68 9.77 -8.52
N SER A 167 5.64 9.17 -7.33
CA SER A 167 6.74 8.34 -6.80
C SER A 167 6.58 6.85 -7.07
N LEU A 168 5.61 6.43 -7.90
CA LEU A 168 5.43 5.02 -8.23
C LEU A 168 6.69 4.45 -8.88
N ASN A 169 7.31 3.45 -8.24
CA ASN A 169 8.47 2.74 -8.76
C ASN A 169 8.19 1.25 -8.99
N THR A 170 7.25 0.65 -8.25
CA THR A 170 7.02 -0.80 -8.31
C THR A 170 5.53 -1.13 -8.45
N ILE A 171 5.21 -1.98 -9.43
CA ILE A 171 3.90 -2.59 -9.63
C ILE A 171 4.02 -4.09 -9.38
N MET A 172 3.36 -4.57 -8.35
CA MET A 172 3.26 -5.99 -8.08
C MET A 172 1.99 -6.55 -8.73
N VAL A 173 2.11 -7.62 -9.50
CA VAL A 173 0.97 -8.33 -10.07
C VAL A 173 0.96 -9.75 -9.53
N ARG A 174 -0.20 -10.20 -9.05
CA ARG A 174 -0.39 -11.60 -8.66
C ARG A 174 -1.27 -12.31 -9.66
N HIS A 175 -0.74 -13.35 -10.28
CA HIS A 175 -1.46 -14.22 -11.19
C HIS A 175 -1.57 -15.63 -10.60
N TYR A 176 -2.75 -16.23 -10.73
CA TYR A 176 -2.99 -17.62 -10.34
C TYR A 176 -3.31 -18.39 -11.61
N TYR A 177 -2.67 -19.53 -11.79
CA TYR A 177 -2.87 -20.35 -12.98
C TYR A 177 -3.01 -21.82 -12.63
N VAL A 178 -3.73 -22.51 -13.51
CA VAL A 178 -4.10 -23.92 -13.36
C VAL A 178 -3.23 -24.80 -14.27
N ARG A 179 -2.83 -24.28 -15.44
CA ARG A 179 -2.06 -24.97 -16.48
C ARG A 179 -0.73 -24.27 -16.74
N ASP A 180 0.09 -24.82 -17.62
CA ASP A 180 1.39 -24.29 -17.99
C ASP A 180 1.37 -22.77 -18.24
N LEU A 181 2.27 -22.05 -17.57
CA LEU A 181 2.38 -20.59 -17.68
C LEU A 181 3.16 -20.26 -18.95
N GLU A 182 2.47 -19.69 -19.94
CA GLU A 182 3.11 -19.25 -21.16
C GLU A 182 3.74 -17.87 -20.98
N ILE A 183 4.96 -17.68 -21.52
CA ILE A 183 5.65 -16.38 -21.43
C ILE A 183 4.82 -15.24 -22.04
N GLY A 184 4.06 -15.52 -23.11
CA GLY A 184 3.19 -14.55 -23.76
C GLY A 184 2.14 -13.96 -22.81
N GLN A 185 1.63 -14.75 -21.86
CA GLN A 185 0.69 -14.27 -20.85
C GLN A 185 1.37 -13.29 -19.88
N ILE A 186 2.63 -13.54 -19.53
CA ILE A 186 3.42 -12.64 -18.68
C ILE A 186 3.68 -11.32 -19.42
N TYR A 187 4.09 -11.37 -20.70
CA TYR A 187 4.26 -10.19 -21.54
C TYR A 187 2.99 -9.35 -21.62
N MET A 188 1.82 -9.98 -21.81
CA MET A 188 0.54 -9.28 -21.82
C MET A 188 0.24 -8.58 -20.48
N ILE A 189 0.49 -9.25 -19.35
CA ILE A 189 0.31 -8.67 -18.01
C ILE A 189 1.23 -7.46 -17.82
N VAL A 190 2.50 -7.59 -18.19
CA VAL A 190 3.50 -6.52 -18.06
C VAL A 190 3.15 -5.33 -18.94
N SER A 191 2.84 -5.56 -20.23
CA SER A 191 2.41 -4.52 -21.16
C SER A 191 1.18 -3.77 -20.65
N SER A 192 0.22 -4.50 -20.06
CA SER A 192 -0.96 -3.91 -19.43
C SER A 192 -0.62 -3.04 -18.21
N ALA A 193 0.34 -3.46 -17.40
CA ALA A 193 0.82 -2.71 -16.24
C ALA A 193 1.60 -1.45 -16.64
N GLU A 194 2.49 -1.52 -17.64
CA GLU A 194 3.21 -0.36 -18.18
C GLU A 194 2.23 0.66 -18.78
N LYS A 195 1.25 0.18 -19.57
CA LYS A 195 0.20 1.03 -20.14
C LYS A 195 -0.65 1.70 -19.06
N TRP A 196 -0.98 1.00 -17.98
CA TRP A 196 -1.68 1.60 -16.84
C TRP A 196 -0.84 2.67 -16.14
N ALA A 197 0.46 2.40 -15.94
CA ALA A 197 1.39 3.34 -15.34
C ALA A 197 1.63 4.58 -16.21
N GLY A 198 1.46 4.45 -17.52
CA GLY A 198 1.81 5.49 -18.50
C GLY A 198 3.31 5.71 -18.65
N ARG A 199 4.13 4.77 -18.17
CA ARG A 199 5.61 4.81 -18.16
C ARG A 199 6.17 3.39 -18.10
N ASN A 200 7.38 3.19 -18.64
CA ASN A 200 8.04 1.88 -18.80
C ASN A 200 9.27 1.69 -17.89
N ASP A 201 9.61 2.69 -17.09
CA ASP A 201 10.71 2.67 -16.13
C ASP A 201 10.31 2.14 -14.74
N VAL A 202 9.02 1.87 -14.54
CA VAL A 202 8.48 1.22 -13.35
C VAL A 202 8.86 -0.26 -13.35
N GLU A 203 9.32 -0.75 -12.21
CA GLU A 203 9.58 -2.16 -11.99
C GLU A 203 8.26 -2.91 -11.84
N ILE A 204 8.07 -3.97 -12.64
CA ILE A 204 6.89 -4.83 -12.55
C ILE A 204 7.31 -6.19 -11.99
N ILE A 205 6.72 -6.58 -10.88
CA ILE A 205 6.96 -7.87 -10.22
C ILE A 205 5.74 -8.75 -10.42
N CYS A 206 5.80 -9.71 -11.34
CA CYS A 206 4.72 -10.65 -11.61
C CYS A 206 4.92 -11.94 -10.81
N LYS A 207 4.09 -12.17 -9.79
CA LYS A 207 4.07 -13.39 -8.98
C LYS A 207 3.01 -14.35 -9.50
N CYS A 208 3.44 -15.48 -10.04
CA CYS A 208 2.59 -16.48 -10.68
C CYS A 208 2.55 -17.76 -9.84
N TYR A 209 1.37 -18.16 -9.40
CA TYR A 209 1.14 -19.30 -8.51
C TYR A 209 0.54 -20.48 -9.29
N GLN A 210 1.24 -21.63 -9.29
CA GLN A 210 0.73 -22.89 -9.85
C GLN A 210 -0.01 -23.69 -8.79
N MET A 211 -1.31 -23.90 -8.95
CA MET A 211 -2.13 -24.52 -7.90
C MET A 211 -2.21 -26.06 -7.92
N ILE A 212 -1.77 -26.72 -9.01
CA ILE A 212 -2.02 -28.16 -9.22
C ILE A 212 -0.88 -29.07 -8.77
N THR A 213 0.34 -28.55 -8.61
CA THR A 213 1.51 -29.38 -8.27
C THR A 213 1.70 -29.50 -6.77
N ASN A 214 2.09 -30.69 -6.30
CA ASN A 214 2.69 -30.89 -4.98
C ASN A 214 4.15 -31.34 -5.18
N PRO A 215 5.16 -30.54 -4.80
CA PRO A 215 5.05 -29.25 -4.12
C PRO A 215 4.48 -28.15 -5.04
N TRP A 216 3.85 -27.15 -4.42
CA TRP A 216 3.40 -25.94 -5.11
C TRP A 216 4.62 -25.20 -5.67
N ARG A 217 4.45 -24.63 -6.87
CA ARG A 217 5.46 -23.79 -7.51
C ARG A 217 4.99 -22.35 -7.54
N LEU A 218 5.88 -21.45 -7.18
CA LEU A 218 5.69 -20.01 -7.34
C LEU A 218 6.83 -19.49 -8.21
N TYR A 219 6.48 -18.63 -9.15
CA TYR A 219 7.45 -17.89 -9.96
C TYR A 219 7.27 -16.40 -9.70
N SER A 220 8.36 -15.65 -9.62
CA SER A 220 8.35 -14.19 -9.55
C SER A 220 9.25 -13.66 -10.65
N PHE A 221 8.64 -12.99 -11.61
CA PHE A 221 9.33 -12.35 -12.71
C PHE A 221 9.47 -10.86 -12.38
N LYS A 222 10.71 -10.37 -12.24
CA LYS A 222 11.00 -8.95 -12.08
C LYS A 222 11.33 -8.37 -13.44
N TRP A 223 10.57 -7.36 -13.83
CA TRP A 223 10.62 -6.72 -15.12
C TRP A 223 10.94 -5.24 -14.96
N LYS A 224 11.78 -4.69 -15.83
CA LYS A 224 12.02 -3.25 -15.88
C LYS A 224 12.47 -2.84 -17.26
N SER A 225 11.86 -1.78 -17.80
CA SER A 225 12.21 -1.21 -19.11
C SER A 225 12.11 -2.24 -20.24
N GLY A 226 10.96 -2.93 -20.33
CA GLY A 226 10.71 -3.88 -21.42
C GLY A 226 11.50 -5.21 -21.33
N LYS A 227 12.26 -5.46 -20.26
CA LYS A 227 13.05 -6.70 -20.09
C LYS A 227 12.86 -7.36 -18.73
N ILE A 228 12.89 -8.69 -18.71
CA ILE A 228 13.00 -9.50 -17.48
C ILE A 228 14.43 -9.35 -16.95
N ARG A 229 14.59 -9.02 -15.67
CA ARG A 229 15.88 -8.87 -14.99
C ARG A 229 16.19 -10.01 -14.03
N GLU A 230 15.15 -10.54 -13.39
CA GLU A 230 15.30 -11.58 -12.38
C GLU A 230 14.08 -12.50 -12.42
N ILE A 231 14.32 -13.80 -12.25
CA ILE A 231 13.30 -14.82 -12.08
C ILE A 231 13.62 -15.55 -10.78
N ASP A 232 12.70 -15.48 -9.83
CA ASP A 232 12.76 -16.32 -8.64
C ASP A 232 11.78 -17.48 -8.81
N MET A 233 12.24 -18.71 -8.58
CA MET A 233 11.44 -19.93 -8.61
C MET A 233 11.45 -20.55 -7.22
N TRP A 234 10.27 -20.69 -6.62
CA TRP A 234 10.08 -21.39 -5.35
C TRP A 234 9.54 -22.79 -5.61
N ILE A 235 10.23 -23.79 -5.06
CA ILE A 235 9.80 -25.19 -5.02
C ILE A 235 9.75 -25.58 -3.54
N GLY A 236 8.55 -25.58 -2.96
CA GLY A 236 8.38 -25.68 -1.51
C GLY A 236 9.03 -24.50 -0.78
N GLU A 237 10.03 -24.76 0.06
CA GLU A 237 10.78 -23.74 0.81
C GLU A 237 12.06 -23.28 0.10
N THR A 238 12.49 -24.00 -0.94
CA THR A 238 13.70 -23.67 -1.68
C THR A 238 13.44 -22.58 -2.70
N VAL A 239 14.36 -21.61 -2.81
CA VAL A 239 14.30 -20.52 -3.80
C VAL A 239 15.50 -20.63 -4.71
N GLN A 240 15.25 -20.68 -6.02
CA GLN A 240 16.26 -20.55 -7.06
C GLN A 240 16.08 -19.21 -7.74
N THR A 241 17.09 -18.35 -7.65
CA THR A 241 17.09 -17.02 -8.27
C THR A 241 17.98 -17.04 -9.50
N TYR A 242 17.42 -16.62 -10.62
CA TYR A 242 18.13 -16.44 -11.87
C TYR A 242 18.15 -14.96 -12.21
N ARG A 243 19.32 -14.42 -12.55
CA ARG A 243 19.49 -13.04 -12.97
C ARG A 243 19.99 -13.00 -14.39
N GLU A 244 19.54 -11.98 -15.12
CA GLU A 244 20.14 -11.63 -16.41
C GLU A 244 21.61 -11.27 -16.16
N GLU A 245 22.55 -11.95 -16.84
CA GLU A 245 23.96 -11.59 -16.79
C GLU A 245 24.17 -10.21 -17.44
N ASP A 246 25.29 -9.54 -17.16
CA ASP A 246 25.62 -8.22 -17.74
C ASP A 246 25.58 -8.20 -19.28
N LYS A 247 25.72 -9.37 -19.92
CA LYS A 247 25.67 -9.55 -21.38
C LYS A 247 24.25 -9.75 -21.94
N GLY A 248 23.21 -9.71 -21.11
CA GLY A 248 21.84 -10.03 -21.51
C GLY A 248 21.61 -11.52 -21.78
N THR A 249 22.52 -12.38 -21.29
CA THR A 249 22.42 -13.83 -21.41
C THR A 249 21.83 -14.43 -20.14
N TRP A 250 20.90 -15.37 -20.32
CA TRP A 250 20.41 -16.21 -19.23
C TRP A 250 21.31 -17.44 -19.11
N PRO A 251 21.57 -17.95 -17.88
CA PRO A 251 22.27 -19.20 -17.68
C PRO A 251 21.74 -20.29 -18.63
N LYS A 252 22.63 -21.04 -19.29
CA LYS A 252 22.26 -22.08 -20.27
C LYS A 252 21.25 -23.10 -19.72
N GLU A 253 21.24 -23.29 -18.40
CA GLU A 253 20.31 -24.14 -17.67
C GLU A 253 18.85 -23.67 -17.84
N LEU A 254 18.56 -22.38 -17.95
CA LEU A 254 17.20 -21.88 -18.22
C LEU A 254 16.71 -22.14 -19.66
N GLY A 255 17.58 -22.67 -20.54
CA GLY A 255 17.25 -22.98 -21.93
C GLY A 255 16.32 -24.19 -22.03
N GLY A 256 15.01 -23.94 -22.12
CA GLY A 256 13.98 -24.84 -22.65
C GLY A 256 13.63 -26.10 -21.84
N GLU A 257 14.57 -26.70 -21.12
CA GLU A 257 14.38 -27.98 -20.41
C GLU A 257 14.44 -27.86 -18.88
N ALA A 258 15.33 -27.05 -18.28
CA ALA A 258 15.52 -27.12 -16.81
C ALA A 258 14.39 -26.47 -15.98
N LEU A 259 13.53 -25.64 -16.58
CA LEU A 259 12.35 -25.11 -15.90
C LEU A 259 11.19 -26.13 -15.85
N GLY A 260 11.31 -27.29 -16.52
CA GLY A 260 10.20 -28.23 -16.71
C GLY A 260 9.05 -27.64 -17.53
N PHE A 261 9.30 -26.50 -18.18
CA PHE A 261 8.42 -25.81 -19.11
C PHE A 261 9.27 -25.36 -20.30
N PRO A 262 8.77 -25.47 -21.55
CA PRO A 262 9.37 -24.80 -22.66
C PRO A 262 9.06 -23.29 -22.54
N LEU A 263 9.73 -22.60 -21.62
CA LEU A 263 9.90 -21.16 -21.70
C LEU A 263 10.81 -20.90 -22.91
N ARG A 264 10.23 -20.98 -24.11
CA ARG A 264 10.86 -20.47 -25.33
C ARG A 264 10.90 -18.96 -25.18
N ILE A 265 11.93 -18.47 -24.51
CA ILE A 265 12.37 -17.09 -24.66
C ILE A 265 12.96 -17.04 -26.06
N THR A 266 12.10 -16.91 -27.07
CA THR A 266 12.53 -16.64 -28.44
C THR A 266 13.26 -15.30 -28.39
N LYS A 267 14.54 -15.30 -28.73
CA LYS A 267 15.24 -14.07 -29.08
C LYS A 267 14.52 -13.51 -30.30
N GLU A 268 13.70 -12.47 -30.11
CA GLU A 268 13.37 -11.54 -31.20
C GLU A 268 14.64 -10.83 -31.66
#